data_AF-A0AB37T647-F1
#
_entry.id   AF-A0AB37T647-F1
#
_cell.length_a   1.000
_cell.length_b   1.000
_cell.length_c   1.000
_cell.angle_alpha   90.00
_cell.angle_beta   90.00
_cell.angle_gamma   90.00
#
_symmetry.space_group_name_H-M   'P 1'
#
loop_
_entity.id
_entity.type
_entity.pdbx_description
1 polymer ?
#
loop_
_entity_poly.entity_id
_entity_poly.type
_entity_poly.pdbx_seq_one_letter_code
_entity_poly.pdbx_strand_id
1 'polypeptide(L)'
;MLSPTHVLAIIKGAARPDRDITAYFGSVRGIAGHLEAAQRLGLVAERADDPADPEAPTVFLTDAGEEFFVQFRLAELSQRRANYWNLSGDDEIADPARHELERRWRELPTPASGEPAR
;
A
#
# COMPACT_ATOMS: atom_id res chain seq x y z
N MET A 1 -0.44 8.72 -11.61
CA MET A 1 -1.69 9.03 -10.91
C MET A 1 -1.78 8.08 -9.73
N LEU A 2 -2.03 8.60 -8.52
CA LEU A 2 -2.21 7.76 -7.34
C LEU A 2 -3.58 7.06 -7.43
N SER A 3 -3.65 5.83 -6.93
CA SER A 3 -4.81 4.96 -7.05
C SER A 3 -4.96 4.16 -5.76
N PRO A 4 -6.11 4.23 -5.08
CA PRO A 4 -6.37 3.45 -3.87
C PRO A 4 -6.18 1.95 -4.10
N THR A 5 -6.55 1.46 -5.28
CA THR A 5 -6.33 0.07 -5.72
C THR A 5 -4.86 -0.35 -5.66
N HIS A 6 -3.95 0.52 -6.12
CA HIS A 6 -2.51 0.22 -6.09
C HIS A 6 -1.93 0.36 -4.68
N VAL A 7 -2.51 1.20 -3.83
CA VAL A 7 -2.16 1.28 -2.41
C VAL A 7 -2.61 0.00 -1.66
N LEU A 8 -3.80 -0.53 -1.95
CA LEU A 8 -4.25 -1.83 -1.43
C LEU A 8 -3.33 -2.97 -1.88
N ALA A 9 -2.84 -2.94 -3.11
CA ALA A 9 -1.88 -3.92 -3.61
C ALA A 9 -0.57 -3.91 -2.80
N ILE A 10 -0.11 -2.73 -2.36
CA ILE A 10 1.09 -2.60 -1.50
C ILE A 10 0.80 -3.14 -0.10
N ILE A 11 -0.33 -2.78 0.50
CA ILE A 11 -0.72 -3.29 1.83
C ILE A 11 -0.81 -4.82 1.78
N LYS A 12 -1.44 -5.39 0.76
CA LYS A 12 -1.54 -6.85 0.59
C LYS A 12 -0.17 -7.50 0.33
N GLY A 13 0.70 -6.83 -0.42
CA GLY A 13 2.10 -7.21 -0.64
C GLY A 13 2.91 -7.30 0.64
N ALA A 14 2.83 -6.25 1.46
CA ALA A 14 3.52 -6.16 2.74
C ALA A 14 3.04 -7.21 3.76
N ALA A 15 1.79 -7.66 3.64
CA ALA A 15 1.21 -8.74 4.46
C ALA A 15 1.67 -10.15 4.07
N ARG A 16 2.37 -10.31 2.94
CA ARG A 16 2.83 -11.64 2.49
C ARG A 16 4.01 -12.12 3.34
N PRO A 17 4.20 -13.45 3.50
CA PRO A 17 5.38 -13.98 4.18
C PRO A 17 6.71 -13.58 3.53
N ASP A 18 6.74 -13.43 2.20
CA ASP A 18 7.90 -12.99 1.42
C ASP A 18 7.98 -11.45 1.28
N ARG A 19 6.96 -10.73 1.75
CA ARG A 19 6.85 -9.26 1.72
C ARG A 19 7.03 -8.66 0.32
N ASP A 20 6.75 -9.44 -0.71
CA ASP A 20 6.89 -9.02 -2.10
C ASP A 20 5.71 -8.12 -2.51
N ILE A 21 5.93 -6.81 -2.41
CA ILE A 21 4.96 -5.82 -2.87
C ILE A 21 4.79 -5.78 -4.39
N THR A 22 5.73 -6.34 -5.16
CA THR A 22 5.68 -6.34 -6.63
C THR A 22 4.80 -7.45 -7.18
N ALA A 23 4.56 -8.52 -6.41
CA ALA A 23 3.73 -9.65 -6.80
C ALA A 23 2.33 -9.25 -7.32
N TYR A 24 1.79 -8.12 -6.82
CA TYR A 24 0.47 -7.57 -7.16
C TYR A 24 0.47 -6.52 -8.27
N PHE A 25 1.64 -6.21 -8.83
CA PHE A 25 1.80 -5.22 -9.88
C PHE A 25 2.15 -5.91 -11.20
N GLY A 26 1.39 -5.58 -12.26
CA GLY A 26 1.76 -5.98 -13.62
C GLY A 26 2.97 -5.21 -14.17
N SER A 27 3.38 -4.13 -13.50
CA SER A 27 4.56 -3.32 -13.83
C SER A 27 5.07 -2.55 -12.60
N VAL A 28 6.39 -2.43 -12.46
CA VAL A 28 7.03 -1.67 -11.36
C VAL A 28 6.92 -0.15 -11.50
N ARG A 29 6.46 0.36 -12.67
CA ARG A 29 6.31 1.79 -12.89
C ARG A 29 5.24 2.38 -11.99
N GLY A 30 5.62 3.34 -11.16
CA GLY A 30 4.70 4.06 -10.26
C GLY A 30 4.55 3.43 -8.88
N ILE A 31 5.14 2.26 -8.61
CA ILE A 31 5.12 1.62 -7.28
C ILE A 31 5.60 2.59 -6.20
N ALA A 32 6.71 3.31 -6.43
CA ALA A 32 7.29 4.24 -5.46
C ALA A 32 6.27 5.28 -4.96
N GLY A 33 5.46 5.86 -5.85
CA GLY A 33 4.44 6.84 -5.46
C GLY A 33 3.31 6.20 -4.66
N HIS A 34 2.92 4.97 -4.98
CA HIS A 34 1.92 4.24 -4.21
C HIS A 34 2.47 3.74 -2.85
N LEU A 35 3.77 3.50 -2.75
CA LEU A 35 4.43 3.11 -1.51
C LEU A 35 4.55 4.30 -0.57
N GLU A 36 5.02 5.44 -1.07
CA GLU A 36 5.04 6.70 -0.32
C GLU A 36 3.62 7.04 0.18
N ALA A 37 2.62 6.83 -0.65
CA ALA A 37 1.22 6.97 -0.30
C ALA A 37 0.80 6.09 0.89
N ALA A 38 1.11 4.79 0.84
CA ALA A 38 0.81 3.86 1.93
C ALA A 38 1.57 4.22 3.23
N GLN A 39 2.81 4.70 3.12
CA GLN A 39 3.62 5.17 4.25
C GLN A 39 3.05 6.44 4.89
N ARG A 40 2.63 7.40 4.07
CA ARG A 40 2.02 8.65 4.56
C ARG A 40 0.69 8.41 5.27
N LEU A 41 -0.06 7.39 4.86
CA LEU A 41 -1.25 6.92 5.56
C LEU A 41 -0.92 6.16 6.85
N GLY A 42 0.36 5.92 7.14
CA GLY A 42 0.83 5.17 8.30
C GLY A 42 0.48 3.69 8.24
N LEU A 43 0.17 3.14 7.06
CA LEU A 43 -0.28 1.74 6.89
C LEU A 43 0.86 0.77 6.63
N VAL A 44 1.97 1.26 6.06
CA VAL A 44 3.17 0.46 5.85
C VAL A 44 4.41 1.22 6.28
N ALA A 45 5.47 0.48 6.58
CA ALA A 45 6.80 1.02 6.83
C ALA A 45 7.83 0.27 5.98
N GLU A 46 8.83 0.99 5.50
CA GLU A 46 10.06 0.38 4.99
C GLU A 46 11.01 0.17 6.15
N ARG A 47 11.60 -1.02 6.24
CA ARG A 47 12.85 -1.22 6.97
C ARG A 47 13.93 -1.51 5.95
N ALA A 48 15.07 -0.85 6.13
CA ALA A 48 16.31 -1.35 5.57
C ALA A 48 16.60 -2.64 6.33
N ASP A 49 16.19 -3.77 5.79
CA ASP A 49 16.33 -5.05 6.46
C ASP A 49 17.72 -5.60 6.15
N ASP A 50 18.42 -5.92 7.24
CA ASP A 50 19.62 -6.75 7.32
C ASP A 50 20.92 -6.25 6.62
N PRO A 51 22.01 -5.96 7.38
CA PRO A 51 23.34 -5.76 6.79
C PRO A 51 23.89 -6.98 6.03
N ALA A 52 23.22 -8.15 6.11
CA ALA A 52 23.57 -9.35 5.35
C ALA A 52 22.97 -9.41 3.93
N ASP A 53 21.92 -8.64 3.61
CA ASP A 53 21.31 -8.61 2.27
C ASP A 53 20.76 -7.22 1.91
N PRO A 54 21.64 -6.28 1.51
CA PRO A 54 21.30 -4.86 1.36
C PRO A 54 20.49 -4.49 0.11
N GLU A 55 20.10 -5.45 -0.75
CA GLU A 55 19.63 -5.14 -2.10
C GLU A 55 18.11 -4.91 -2.26
N ALA A 56 17.28 -5.15 -1.25
CA ALA A 56 15.85 -4.81 -1.34
C ALA A 56 15.27 -4.26 -0.02
N PRO A 57 14.83 -2.98 0.03
CA PRO A 57 14.09 -2.48 1.19
C PRO A 57 12.84 -3.35 1.39
N THR A 58 12.67 -3.84 2.62
CA THR A 58 11.56 -4.73 2.94
C THR A 58 10.41 -3.90 3.50
N VAL A 59 9.22 -4.10 2.94
CA VAL A 59 8.00 -3.36 3.30
C VAL A 59 7.14 -4.20 4.23
N PHE A 60 6.65 -3.58 5.30
CA PHE A 60 5.86 -4.23 6.36
C PHE A 60 4.58 -3.46 6.63
N LEU A 61 3.56 -4.15 7.11
CA LEU A 61 2.44 -3.51 7.76
C LEU A 61 2.89 -2.88 9.09
N THR A 62 2.38 -1.68 9.38
CA THR A 62 2.40 -1.10 10.73
C THR A 62 1.25 -1.69 11.55
N ASP A 63 1.16 -1.38 12.84
CA ASP A 63 -0.01 -1.76 13.66
C ASP A 63 -1.34 -1.27 13.03
N ALA A 64 -1.37 -0.01 12.55
CA ALA A 64 -2.53 0.54 11.84
C ALA A 64 -2.77 -0.14 10.48
N GLY A 65 -1.71 -0.61 9.82
CA GLY A 65 -1.77 -1.41 8.61
C GLY A 65 -2.40 -2.78 8.84
N GLU A 66 -1.99 -3.46 9.90
CA GLU A 66 -2.55 -4.76 10.34
C GLU A 66 -4.03 -4.61 10.69
N GLU A 67 -4.38 -3.60 11.50
CA GLU A 67 -5.77 -3.30 11.84
C GLU A 67 -6.61 -3.06 10.58
N PHE A 68 -6.10 -2.27 9.63
CA PHE A 68 -6.77 -2.02 8.35
C PHE A 68 -6.92 -3.32 7.54
N PHE A 69 -5.87 -4.13 7.46
CA PHE A 69 -5.85 -5.39 6.71
C PHE A 69 -6.89 -6.38 7.23
N VAL A 70 -7.02 -6.48 8.56
CA VAL A 70 -8.02 -7.32 9.23
C VAL A 70 -9.43 -6.73 9.10
N GLN A 71 -9.60 -5.43 9.38
CA GLN A 71 -10.89 -4.74 9.32
C GLN A 71 -11.60 -4.94 7.97
N PHE A 72 -10.84 -4.82 6.88
CA PHE A 72 -11.36 -4.96 5.53
C PHE A 72 -11.18 -6.36 4.96
N ARG A 73 -10.81 -7.35 5.77
CA ARG A 73 -10.66 -8.77 5.36
C ARG A 73 -9.81 -8.94 4.10
N LEU A 74 -8.73 -8.17 3.97
CA LEU A 74 -7.91 -8.14 2.76
C LEU A 74 -7.20 -9.49 2.48
N ALA A 75 -7.11 -10.35 3.49
CA ALA A 75 -6.68 -11.74 3.35
C ALA A 75 -7.60 -12.57 2.42
N GLU A 76 -8.91 -12.28 2.42
CA GLU A 76 -9.93 -13.01 1.65
C GLU A 76 -9.93 -12.63 0.17
N LEU A 77 -9.41 -11.44 -0.19
CA LEU A 77 -9.23 -11.04 -1.58
C LEU A 77 -8.37 -12.08 -2.32
N SER A 78 -8.84 -12.53 -3.49
CA SER A 78 -8.30 -13.72 -4.14
C SER A 78 -6.78 -13.70 -4.30
N GLN A 79 -6.14 -14.82 -3.97
CA GLN A 79 -4.69 -15.02 -4.18
C GLN A 79 -4.34 -15.28 -5.66
N ARG A 80 -5.36 -15.56 -6.50
CA ARG A 80 -5.18 -15.92 -7.91
C ARG A 80 -4.87 -14.67 -8.73
N ARG A 81 -3.59 -14.49 -9.06
CA ARG A 81 -3.04 -13.44 -9.94
C ARG A 81 -3.69 -12.08 -9.68
N ALA A 82 -3.35 -11.47 -8.55
CA ALA A 82 -2.37 -10.39 -8.45
C ALA A 82 -2.16 -9.44 -9.65
N ASN A 83 -3.16 -9.31 -10.53
CA ASN A 83 -3.28 -8.27 -11.51
C ASN A 83 -4.32 -7.31 -10.96
N TYR A 84 -3.97 -6.02 -10.90
CA TYR A 84 -4.82 -4.95 -10.39
C TYR A 84 -6.26 -4.95 -10.94
N TRP A 85 -6.50 -5.59 -12.10
CA TRP A 85 -7.81 -5.83 -12.72
C TRP A 85 -8.84 -6.52 -11.79
N ASN A 86 -8.41 -7.37 -10.85
CA ASN A 86 -9.31 -8.00 -9.88
C ASN A 86 -9.60 -7.09 -8.68
N LEU A 87 -8.75 -6.10 -8.40
CA LEU A 87 -8.97 -5.07 -7.38
C LEU A 87 -9.66 -3.82 -7.96
N SER A 88 -9.93 -3.78 -9.27
CA SER A 88 -10.74 -2.75 -9.93
C SER A 88 -12.17 -3.21 -10.24
N GLY A 89 -12.50 -4.48 -9.98
CA GLY A 89 -13.88 -4.97 -10.03
C GLY A 89 -14.69 -4.55 -8.80
N ASP A 90 -16.02 -4.73 -8.90
CA ASP A 90 -17.00 -4.67 -7.82
C ASP A 90 -16.79 -5.84 -6.83
N ASP A 91 -15.61 -5.90 -6.24
CA ASP A 91 -15.32 -6.82 -5.14
C ASP A 91 -15.83 -6.16 -3.85
N GLU A 92 -16.88 -6.74 -3.26
CA GLU A 92 -17.55 -6.24 -2.04
C GLU A 92 -16.59 -6.06 -0.86
N ILE A 93 -15.41 -6.69 -0.91
CA ILE A 93 -14.35 -6.57 0.10
C ILE A 93 -13.41 -5.40 -0.21
N ALA A 94 -13.06 -5.18 -1.48
CA ALA A 94 -12.11 -4.13 -1.87
C ALA A 94 -12.75 -2.73 -1.85
N ASP A 95 -14.04 -2.62 -2.18
CA ASP A 95 -14.69 -1.32 -2.33
C ASP A 95 -14.74 -0.48 -1.04
N PRO A 96 -15.10 -1.03 0.13
CA PRO A 96 -15.03 -0.30 1.40
C PRO A 96 -13.60 0.13 1.76
N ALA A 97 -12.61 -0.72 1.46
CA ALA A 97 -11.21 -0.42 1.72
C ALA A 97 -10.70 0.72 0.82
N ARG A 98 -11.10 0.76 -0.47
CA ARG A 98 -10.77 1.86 -1.39
C ARG A 98 -11.37 3.18 -0.91
N HIS A 99 -12.65 3.20 -0.55
CA HIS A 99 -13.31 4.40 -0.02
C HIS A 99 -12.66 4.92 1.26
N GLU A 100 -12.28 4.01 2.17
CA GLU A 100 -11.58 4.40 3.39
C GLU A 100 -10.19 4.97 3.10
N LEU A 101 -9.43 4.39 2.17
CA LEU A 101 -8.15 4.96 1.74
C LEU A 101 -8.34 6.37 1.15
N GLU A 102 -9.34 6.57 0.30
CA GLU A 102 -9.66 7.89 -0.27
C GLU A 102 -10.08 8.90 0.80
N ARG A 103 -10.81 8.46 1.83
CA ARG A 103 -11.19 9.30 2.97
C ARG A 103 -9.94 9.72 3.75
N ARG A 104 -9.11 8.76 4.19
CA ARG A 104 -7.85 9.05 4.91
C ARG A 104 -6.92 9.92 4.09
N TRP A 105 -6.85 9.69 2.77
CA TRP A 105 -6.04 10.49 1.84
C TRP A 105 -6.45 11.97 1.83
N ARG A 106 -7.76 12.24 1.79
CA ARG A 106 -8.30 13.61 1.82
C ARG A 106 -8.08 14.31 3.15
N GLU A 107 -7.94 13.54 4.22
CA GLU A 107 -7.68 14.05 5.58
C GLU A 107 -6.20 14.21 5.89
N LEU A 108 -5.31 13.68 5.04
CA LEU A 108 -3.88 13.91 5.20
C LEU A 108 -3.60 15.41 5.11
N PRO A 109 -2.81 15.96 6.05
CA PRO A 109 -2.35 17.32 5.93
C PRO A 109 -1.65 17.50 4.58
N THR A 110 -2.07 18.50 3.81
CA THR A 110 -1.28 18.97 2.67
C THR A 110 0.12 19.25 3.21
N PRO A 111 1.19 18.72 2.59
CA PRO A 111 2.54 19.02 3.06
C PRO A 111 2.65 20.54 3.09
N ALA A 112 3.04 21.09 4.25
CA ALA A 112 3.24 22.53 4.38
C ALA A 112 4.18 22.92 3.24
N SER A 113 3.66 23.66 2.26
CA SER A 113 4.44 24.15 1.14
C SER A 113 5.63 24.88 1.74
N GLY A 114 6.80 24.27 1.68
CA GLY A 114 8.03 24.84 2.20
C GLY A 114 8.19 26.20 1.53
N GLU A 115 8.22 27.23 2.37
CA GLU A 115 8.58 28.59 1.98
C GLU A 115 9.82 28.56 1.07
N PRO A 116 9.87 29.39 0.01
CA PRO A 116 11.10 29.56 -0.74
C PRO A 116 12.16 30.10 0.23
N ALA A 117 13.24 29.36 0.40
CA ALA A 117 14.42 29.83 1.10
C ALA A 117 14.84 31.17 0.47
N ARG A 118 14.78 32.23 1.28
CA ARG A 118 15.34 33.54 0.94
C ARG A 118 16.86 33.52 1.10
#